data_AF-A0AA92VBQ4-F1
#
_entry.id   AF-A0AA92VBQ4-F1
#
_cell.length_a   1.000
_cell.length_b   1.000
_cell.length_c   1.000
_cell.angle_alpha   90.00
_cell.angle_beta   90.00
_cell.angle_gamma   90.00
#
_symmetry.space_group_name_H-M   'P 1'
#
loop_
_entity.id
_entity.type
_entity.pdbx_description
1 polymer ?
#
loop_
_entity_poly.entity_id
_entity_poly.type
_entity_poly.pdbx_seq_one_letter_code
_entity_poly.pdbx_strand_id
1 'polypeptide(L)'
;MTANERFEKAWGSFLVYLNRNPKAQLTPFLKERHINHRTMMNWMCEKGYSVLRAKQEIRQAQEAARREKAEASTSSTGMMFVPMEPPTMRVCHKSVTHPPLW
;
A
#
# COMPACT_ATOMS: atom_id res chain seq x y z
N MET A 1 -29.86 17.90 14.00
CA MET A 1 -29.00 17.42 12.90
C MET A 1 -29.65 17.85 11.59
N THR A 2 -28.94 18.65 10.81
CA THR A 2 -29.38 19.14 9.50
C THR A 2 -29.24 18.06 8.42
N ALA A 3 -29.89 18.25 7.27
CA ALA A 3 -29.73 17.35 6.12
C ALA A 3 -28.27 17.29 5.64
N ASN A 4 -27.55 18.42 5.66
CA ASN A 4 -26.14 18.50 5.29
C ASN A 4 -25.26 17.63 6.18
N GLU A 5 -25.37 17.76 7.50
CA GLU A 5 -24.59 16.94 8.44
C GLU A 5 -24.86 15.44 8.23
N ARG A 6 -26.09 15.07 7.85
CA ARG A 6 -26.45 13.67 7.58
C ARG A 6 -25.74 13.17 6.32
N PHE A 7 -25.70 13.98 5.26
CA PHE A 7 -25.00 13.63 4.03
C PHE A 7 -23.48 13.59 4.22
N GLU A 8 -22.91 14.52 4.99
CA GLU A 8 -21.48 14.50 5.34
C GLU A 8 -21.10 13.23 6.10
N LYS A 9 -21.86 12.88 7.15
CA LYS A 9 -21.61 11.64 7.90
C LYS A 9 -21.78 10.40 7.03
N ALA A 10 -22.78 10.38 6.15
CA ALA A 10 -23.00 9.26 5.24
C ALA A 10 -21.85 9.12 4.22
N TRP A 11 -21.39 10.23 3.65
CA TRP A 11 -20.25 10.25 2.74
C TRP A 11 -18.97 9.79 3.43
N GLY A 12 -18.65 10.34 4.61
CA GLY A 12 -17.49 9.91 5.39
C GLY A 12 -17.53 8.43 5.75
N SER A 13 -18.70 7.92 6.16
CA SER A 13 -18.90 6.49 6.43
C SER A 13 -18.71 5.64 5.18
N PHE A 14 -19.17 6.11 4.02
CA PHE A 14 -18.97 5.44 2.74
C PHE A 14 -17.49 5.38 2.37
N LEU A 15 -16.70 6.44 2.58
CA LEU A 15 -15.26 6.45 2.30
C LEU A 15 -14.50 5.41 3.15
N VAL A 16 -14.83 5.30 4.44
CA VAL A 16 -14.24 4.27 5.32
C VAL A 16 -14.60 2.87 4.84
N TYR A 17 -15.87 2.67 4.45
CA TYR A 17 -16.33 1.39 3.89
C TYR A 17 -15.62 1.07 2.56
N LEU A 18 -15.49 2.07 1.69
CA LEU A 18 -14.85 1.96 0.38
C LEU A 18 -13.36 1.64 0.49
N ASN A 19 -12.66 2.17 1.49
CA ASN A 19 -11.25 1.85 1.75
C ASN A 19 -11.05 0.37 2.13
N ARG A 20 -12.02 -0.23 2.83
CA ARG A 20 -11.99 -1.66 3.18
C ARG A 20 -12.47 -2.55 2.03
N ASN A 21 -13.41 -2.07 1.22
CA ASN A 21 -13.98 -2.78 0.08
C ASN A 21 -14.01 -1.88 -1.17
N PRO A 22 -12.97 -1.88 -2.02
CA PRO A 22 -12.88 -0.98 -3.18
C PRO A 22 -13.96 -1.26 -4.26
N LYS A 23 -14.60 -2.43 -4.20
CA LYS A 23 -15.72 -2.79 -5.09
C LYS A 23 -17.07 -2.26 -4.61
N ALA A 24 -17.11 -1.64 -3.43
CA ALA A 24 -18.33 -1.04 -2.89
C ALA A 24 -18.97 -0.06 -3.88
N GLN A 25 -20.30 -0.07 -3.89
CA GLN A 25 -21.12 0.85 -4.65
C GLN A 25 -21.89 1.76 -3.71
N LEU A 26 -22.08 3.01 -4.11
CA LEU A 26 -22.78 3.99 -3.30
C LEU A 26 -24.29 3.67 -3.19
N THR A 27 -24.92 3.22 -4.28
CA THR A 27 -26.36 2.92 -4.30
C THR A 27 -26.82 1.92 -3.23
N PRO A 28 -26.23 0.71 -3.08
CA PRO A 28 -26.63 -0.22 -2.02
C PRO A 28 -26.36 0.35 -0.63
N PHE A 29 -25.24 1.06 -0.43
CA PHE A 29 -24.90 1.71 0.84
C PHE A 29 -25.95 2.75 1.26
N LEU A 30 -26.44 3.57 0.32
CA LEU A 30 -27.47 4.56 0.60
C LEU A 30 -28.84 3.93 0.88
N LYS A 31 -29.19 2.84 0.18
CA LYS A 31 -30.44 2.09 0.43
C LYS A 31 -30.50 1.58 1.86
N GLU A 32 -29.41 0.98 2.33
CA GLU A 32 -29.29 0.45 3.70
C GLU A 32 -29.39 1.56 4.77
N ARG A 33 -29.03 2.80 4.43
CA ARG A 33 -29.10 3.96 5.33
C ARG A 33 -30.37 4.80 5.18
N HIS A 34 -31.33 4.34 4.37
CA HIS A 34 -32.54 5.09 4.03
C HIS A 34 -32.25 6.52 3.57
N ILE A 35 -31.22 6.67 2.73
CA ILE A 35 -30.84 7.95 2.11
C ILE A 35 -31.27 7.92 0.66
N ASN A 36 -31.96 8.98 0.23
CA ASN A 36 -32.37 9.12 -1.16
C ASN A 36 -31.13 9.36 -2.05
N HIS A 37 -30.94 8.47 -3.02
CA HIS A 37 -29.83 8.49 -3.96
C HIS A 37 -29.73 9.81 -4.73
N ARG A 38 -30.86 10.38 -5.17
CA ARG A 38 -30.89 11.62 -5.96
C ARG A 38 -30.41 12.80 -5.11
N THR A 39 -30.91 12.93 -3.88
CA THR A 39 -30.55 14.03 -2.99
C THR A 39 -29.08 13.96 -2.58
N MET A 40 -28.57 12.74 -2.34
CA MET A 40 -27.14 12.52 -2.08
C MET A 40 -26.28 12.88 -3.30
N MET A 41 -26.70 12.50 -4.51
CA MET A 41 -25.95 12.85 -5.73
C MET A 41 -25.91 14.35 -5.99
N ASN A 42 -27.04 15.05 -5.80
CA ASN A 42 -27.07 16.51 -5.91
C ASN A 42 -26.15 17.17 -4.88
N TRP A 43 -26.23 16.71 -3.63
CA TRP A 43 -25.38 17.22 -2.56
C TRP A 43 -23.89 16.98 -2.84
N MET A 44 -23.53 15.78 -3.31
CA MET A 44 -22.15 15.48 -3.70
C MET A 44 -21.68 16.36 -4.86
N CYS A 45 -22.53 16.60 -5.86
CA CYS A 45 -22.22 17.47 -6.99
C CYS A 45 -21.97 18.91 -6.53
N GLU A 46 -22.83 19.45 -5.65
CA GLU A 46 -22.66 20.79 -5.07
C GLU A 46 -21.37 20.92 -4.26
N LYS A 47 -20.94 19.86 -3.58
CA LYS A 47 -19.67 19.81 -2.83
C LYS A 47 -18.45 19.43 -3.66
N GLY A 48 -18.62 19.05 -4.92
CA GLY A 48 -17.53 18.58 -5.79
C GLY A 48 -17.03 17.16 -5.49
N TYR A 49 -17.80 16.34 -4.77
CA TYR A 49 -17.45 14.94 -4.50
C TYR A 49 -17.81 14.01 -5.66
N SER A 50 -16.98 13.00 -5.88
CA SER A 50 -17.21 11.96 -6.89
C SER A 50 -16.78 10.59 -6.36
N VAL A 51 -17.63 9.58 -6.56
CA VAL A 51 -17.32 8.18 -6.22
C VAL A 51 -16.11 7.67 -6.99
N LEU A 52 -15.98 8.06 -8.25
CA LEU A 52 -14.88 7.62 -9.11
C LEU A 52 -13.55 8.23 -8.65
N ARG A 53 -13.53 9.53 -8.33
CA ARG A 53 -12.35 10.18 -7.75
C ARG A 53 -11.96 9.57 -6.42
N ALA A 54 -12.92 9.37 -5.51
CA ALA A 54 -12.65 8.75 -4.21
C ALA A 54 -12.03 7.35 -4.35
N LYS A 55 -12.53 6.53 -5.30
CA LYS A 55 -11.95 5.21 -5.60
C LYS A 55 -10.50 5.32 -6.08
N GLN A 56 -10.23 6.27 -6.96
CA GLN A 56 -8.88 6.50 -7.50
C GLN A 56 -7.92 6.98 -6.41
N GLU A 57 -8.33 7.94 -5.58
CA GLU A 57 -7.53 8.47 -4.47
C GLU A 57 -7.21 7.40 -3.43
N ILE A 58 -8.19 6.56 -3.05
CA ILE A 58 -7.98 5.42 -2.15
C ILE A 58 -6.98 4.42 -2.73
N ARG A 59 -7.12 4.08 -4.02
CA ARG A 59 -6.19 3.16 -4.69
C ARG A 59 -4.76 3.70 -4.68
N GLN A 60 -4.59 4.98 -5.01
CA GLN A 60 -3.28 5.64 -5.01
C GLN A 60 -2.69 5.69 -3.60
N ALA A 61 -3.48 6.01 -2.58
CA ALA A 61 -3.03 6.02 -1.19
C ALA A 61 -2.57 4.64 -0.72
N GLN A 62 -3.29 3.58 -1.08
CA GLN A 62 -2.89 2.20 -0.75
C GLN A 62 -1.62 1.78 -1.48
N GLU A 63 -1.45 2.20 -2.73
CA GLU A 63 -0.24 1.91 -3.51
C GLU A 63 0.98 2.65 -2.97
N ALA A 64 0.83 3.93 -2.60
CA ALA A 64 1.87 4.72 -1.93
C ALA A 64 2.28 4.06 -0.61
N ALA A 65 1.32 3.71 0.24
CA ALA A 65 1.59 3.03 1.51
C ALA A 65 2.27 1.67 1.32
N ARG A 66 1.96 0.94 0.23
CA ARG A 66 2.65 -0.31 -0.11
C ARG A 66 4.10 -0.05 -0.51
N ARG A 67 4.35 1.00 -1.28
CA ARG A 67 5.70 1.39 -1.72
C ARG A 67 6.57 1.81 -0.54
N GLU A 68 6.06 2.66 0.36
CA GLU A 68 6.77 3.07 1.57
C GLU A 68 7.13 1.87 2.46
N LYS A 69 6.20 0.91 2.61
CA LYS A 69 6.48 -0.33 3.36
C LYS A 69 7.56 -1.18 2.69
N ALA A 70 7.58 -1.25 1.37
CA ALA A 70 8.62 -1.97 0.63
C ALA A 70 9.98 -1.29 0.77
N GLU A 71 10.03 0.05 0.66
CA GLU A 71 11.26 0.85 0.82
C GLU A 71 11.81 0.82 2.26
N ALA A 72 10.94 0.81 3.27
CA ALA A 72 11.34 0.58 4.66
C ALA A 72 11.88 -0.85 4.89
N SER A 73 11.30 -1.84 4.21
CA SER A 73 11.73 -3.25 4.33
C SER A 73 13.07 -3.51 3.63
N THR A 74 13.36 -2.83 2.52
CA THR A 74 14.68 -2.91 1.85
C THR A 74 15.74 -2.14 2.64
N SER A 75 15.40 -1.02 3.25
CA SER A 75 16.30 -0.27 4.15
C SER A 75 16.67 -1.09 5.40
N SER A 76 15.74 -1.86 5.97
CA SER A 76 15.99 -2.69 7.14
C SER A 76 16.81 -3.97 6.85
N THR A 77 16.88 -4.42 5.60
CA THR A 77 17.65 -5.64 5.22
C THR A 77 19.04 -5.31 4.65
N GLY A 78 19.30 -4.04 4.32
CA GLY A 78 20.54 -3.58 3.67
C GLY A 78 21.77 -3.42 4.57
N MET A 79 21.73 -3.80 5.84
CA MET A 79 22.82 -3.54 6.81
C MET A 79 23.40 -4.81 7.48
N MET A 80 23.19 -6.01 6.91
CA MET A 80 23.67 -7.26 7.55
C MET A 80 24.85 -7.93 6.82
N PHE A 81 25.54 -7.26 5.90
CA PHE A 81 26.77 -7.77 5.31
C PHE A 81 27.96 -6.88 5.67
N VAL A 82 28.65 -7.24 6.75
CA VAL A 82 30.02 -6.77 7.01
C VAL A 82 30.92 -7.53 6.03
N PRO A 83 31.62 -6.87 5.09
CA PRO A 83 32.67 -7.52 4.33
C PRO A 83 33.77 -7.91 5.32
N MET A 84 33.94 -9.21 5.55
CA MET A 84 35.10 -9.69 6.29
C MET A 84 36.32 -9.56 5.37
N GLU A 85 37.29 -8.73 5.77
CA GLU A 85 38.61 -8.67 5.12
C GLU A 85 39.22 -10.08 5.10
N PRO A 86 39.67 -10.58 3.94
CA PRO A 86 40.22 -11.93 3.86
C PRO A 86 41.49 -12.03 4.72
N PRO A 87 41.64 -13.07 5.56
CA PRO A 87 42.90 -13.28 6.25
C PRO A 87 44.01 -13.46 5.21
N THR A 88 45.04 -12.63 5.31
CA THR A 88 46.27 -12.70 4.52
C THR A 88 46.96 -14.03 4.79
N MET A 89 46.53 -15.07 4.08
CA MET A 89 47.17 -16.38 4.06
C MET A 89 48.54 -16.21 3.40
N ARG A 90 49.57 -16.14 4.24
CA ARG A 90 50.97 -16.21 3.81
C ARG A 90 51.17 -17.47 2.97
N VAL A 91 51.56 -17.25 1.73
CA VAL A 91 52.05 -18.26 0.80
C VAL A 91 53.21 -19.02 1.46
N CYS A 92 53.02 -20.32 1.70
CA CYS A 92 54.13 -21.26 1.85
C CYS A 92 54.01 -22.30 0.72
N HIS A 93 54.80 -22.08 -0.33
CA HIS A 93 55.09 -23.10 -1.32
C HIS A 93 55.67 -24.34 -0.62
N LYS A 94 55.00 -25.47 -0.77
CA LYS A 94 55.63 -26.78 -0.66
C LYS A 94 55.43 -27.48 -2.01
N SER A 95 56.52 -27.54 -2.76
CA SER A 95 56.72 -28.43 -3.90
C SER A 95 56.53 -29.87 -3.45
N VAL A 96 55.63 -30.60 -4.11
CA VAL A 96 55.56 -32.06 -3.99
C VAL A 96 55.72 -32.64 -5.39
N THR A 97 56.92 -33.15 -5.61
CA THR A 97 57.33 -33.95 -6.78
C THR A 97 56.57 -35.28 -6.75
N HIS A 98 55.82 -35.59 -7.81
CA HIS A 98 55.22 -36.92 -8.02
C HIS A 98 56.28 -37.91 -8.54
N PRO A 99 56.27 -39.19 -8.12
CA PRO A 99 57.06 -40.23 -8.77
C PRO A 99 56.31 -40.81 -9.99
N PRO A 100 57.02 -41.35 -10.99
CA PRO A 100 56.41 -41.92 -12.18
C PRO A 100 55.89 -43.35 -11.92
N LEU A 101 54.69 -43.63 -12.44
CA LEU A 101 54.15 -44.99 -12.56
C LEU A 101 54.85 -45.69 -13.74
N TRP A 102 55.50 -46.81 -13.46
CA TRP A 102 55.84 -47.87 -14.41
C TRP A 102 55.08 -49.13 -13.99
#